data_AF-A0A2P5MLM1-F1
#
_entry.id   AF-A0A2P5MLM1-F1
#
_cell.length_a   1.000
_cell.length_b   1.000
_cell.length_c   1.000
_cell.angle_alpha   90.00
_cell.angle_beta   90.00
_cell.angle_gamma   90.00
#
_symmetry.space_group_name_H-M   'P 1'
#
loop_
_entity.id
_entity.type
_entity.pdbx_description
1 polymer ?
#
loop_
_entity_poly.entity_id
_entity_poly.type
_entity_poly.pdbx_seq_one_letter_code
_entity_poly.pdbx_strand_id
1 'polypeptide(L)'
;AQPFRYMAHNGELNTDKKNRLSENAIARQHNKHIVFPCGQSDSGRLDQTLTRRINEDNLDIVTAVLAMMPPAWENDTTLSPAVRAMLEYFSLYEEKNDGPAALVFNDGIKVGARLDRLGLRPLRSVETQDYLAVMSEAGQIDFPPQDVLKRGRIEAGGMLYFDHGKGEAYNSYQVMEFLASEKDYAALLRESCVHLNELPTVDLSELETGHELSIDQRHTAYSLNQESFKFLLDPILATGLEKVSAMGYGIAPNALSSAEGGMSRYFSQRFAQVTNPPLDSLRESDGMTLRVALGAKPTFAGAGNKQLFIDSPILSPDKLEQIRRQQAIRTITLDMLYSPDFEDAGRNEENLEAALQNVCLQVESAAKNATGIIILSDVNISREKAAIPALLMIAAANQ
;
A
#
# COMPACT_ATOMS: atom_id res chain seq x y z
N ALA A 1 -3.43 12.43 -25.91
CA ALA A 1 -2.82 11.30 -26.65
C ALA A 1 -1.44 11.01 -26.04
N GLN A 2 -0.92 9.81 -26.21
CA GLN A 2 0.43 9.42 -25.83
C GLN A 2 1.35 9.46 -27.07
N PRO A 3 2.70 9.52 -26.95
CA PRO A 3 3.51 9.52 -25.72
C PRO A 3 3.33 10.77 -24.84
N PHE A 4 3.70 10.64 -23.56
CA PHE A 4 3.87 11.78 -22.65
C PHE A 4 5.33 12.25 -22.64
N ARG A 5 5.79 12.96 -21.59
CA ARG A 5 7.11 13.60 -21.57
C ARG A 5 8.25 12.59 -21.56
N TYR A 6 8.14 11.61 -20.68
CA TYR A 6 9.17 10.58 -20.48
C TYR A 6 8.68 9.18 -20.80
N MET A 7 7.37 8.98 -21.01
CA MET A 7 6.82 7.63 -21.13
C MET A 7 5.60 7.48 -22.04
N ALA A 8 5.38 6.24 -22.48
CA ALA A 8 4.11 5.73 -22.98
C ALA A 8 3.72 4.49 -22.17
N HIS A 9 2.43 4.33 -21.90
CA HIS A 9 1.85 3.28 -21.06
C HIS A 9 0.67 2.62 -21.77
N ASN A 10 0.78 1.30 -21.96
CA ASN A 10 -0.31 0.43 -22.35
C ASN A 10 -0.81 -0.31 -21.11
N GLY A 11 -2.02 -0.02 -20.65
CA GLY A 11 -2.51 -0.56 -19.39
C GLY A 11 -3.52 0.33 -18.69
N GLU A 12 -3.82 -0.01 -17.44
CA GLU A 12 -4.68 0.76 -16.53
C GLU A 12 -4.19 0.59 -15.09
N LEU A 13 -3.95 1.69 -14.39
CA LEU A 13 -3.50 1.68 -13.00
C LEU A 13 -4.68 1.59 -12.03
N ASN A 14 -4.72 0.52 -11.22
CA ASN A 14 -5.75 0.31 -10.20
C ASN A 14 -5.55 1.19 -8.96
N THR A 15 -4.31 1.62 -8.70
CA THR A 15 -3.95 2.36 -7.47
C THR A 15 -3.87 3.88 -7.65
N ASP A 16 -4.31 4.43 -8.79
CA ASP A 16 -4.23 5.88 -9.10
C ASP A 16 -4.79 6.77 -7.98
N LYS A 17 -5.96 6.43 -7.43
CA LYS A 17 -6.58 7.24 -6.36
C LYS A 17 -5.69 7.32 -5.11
N LYS A 18 -5.06 6.20 -4.72
CA LYS A 18 -4.17 6.14 -3.56
C LYS A 18 -2.92 6.98 -3.81
N ASN A 19 -2.31 6.82 -4.99
CA ASN A 19 -1.11 7.55 -5.38
C ASN A 19 -1.39 9.06 -5.42
N ARG A 20 -2.53 9.49 -5.95
CA ARG A 20 -2.95 10.90 -5.92
C ARG A 20 -3.06 11.48 -4.51
N LEU A 21 -3.60 10.72 -3.55
CA LEU A 21 -3.69 11.17 -2.17
C LEU A 21 -2.30 11.29 -1.53
N SER A 22 -1.44 10.29 -1.71
CA SER A 22 -0.06 10.31 -1.23
C SER A 22 0.73 11.50 -1.80
N GLU A 23 0.68 11.69 -3.12
CA GLU A 23 1.42 12.76 -3.78
C GLU A 23 0.93 14.15 -3.38
N ASN A 24 -0.38 14.33 -3.22
CA ASN A 24 -0.93 15.59 -2.69
C ASN A 24 -0.51 15.85 -1.24
N ALA A 25 -0.43 14.82 -0.40
CA ALA A 25 0.05 14.94 0.97
C ALA A 25 1.52 15.37 1.01
N ILE A 26 2.37 14.72 0.21
CA ILE A 26 3.80 15.07 0.07
C ILE A 26 3.95 16.53 -0.40
N ALA A 27 3.21 16.93 -1.43
CA ALA A 27 3.28 18.31 -1.92
C ALA A 27 2.85 19.34 -0.87
N ARG A 28 1.75 19.08 -0.15
CA ARG A 28 1.27 19.97 0.93
C ARG A 28 2.29 20.13 2.04
N GLN A 29 3.02 19.07 2.39
CA GLN A 29 4.09 19.12 3.38
C GLN A 29 5.21 20.11 2.97
N HIS A 30 5.46 20.25 1.67
CA HIS A 30 6.42 21.20 1.12
C HIS A 30 5.79 22.56 0.74
N ASN A 31 4.59 22.87 1.23
CA ASN A 31 3.82 24.06 0.84
C ASN A 31 3.62 24.21 -0.68
N LYS A 32 3.56 23.07 -1.39
CA LYS A 32 3.27 22.98 -2.82
C LYS A 32 1.84 22.50 -3.03
N HIS A 33 1.30 22.80 -4.20
CA HIS A 33 0.02 22.26 -4.66
C HIS A 33 0.19 21.58 -6.01
N ILE A 34 -0.16 20.30 -6.10
CA ILE A 34 -0.15 19.58 -7.37
C ILE A 34 -1.44 19.86 -8.10
N VAL A 35 -1.31 20.37 -9.32
CA VAL A 35 -2.44 20.58 -10.21
C VAL A 35 -2.49 19.44 -11.20
N PHE A 36 -3.55 18.63 -11.10
CA PHE A 36 -3.94 17.68 -12.13
C PHE A 36 -5.08 18.30 -12.95
N PRO A 37 -4.84 18.74 -14.20
CA PRO A 37 -5.90 19.19 -15.08
C PRO A 37 -7.05 18.18 -15.15
N CYS A 38 -8.29 18.68 -15.13
CA CYS A 38 -9.48 17.85 -15.29
C CYS A 38 -9.38 17.02 -16.58
N GLY A 39 -9.79 15.76 -16.51
CA GLY A 39 -9.79 14.86 -17.67
C GLY A 39 -8.44 14.21 -18.03
N GLN A 40 -7.37 14.40 -17.23
CA GLN A 40 -6.15 13.62 -17.41
C GLN A 40 -6.40 12.11 -17.24
N SER A 41 -5.70 11.30 -18.02
CA SER A 41 -5.66 9.85 -17.82
C SER A 41 -4.72 9.48 -16.67
N ASP A 42 -4.87 8.28 -16.14
CA ASP A 42 -3.93 7.63 -15.22
C ASP A 42 -2.49 7.67 -15.74
N SER A 43 -2.25 7.32 -17.00
CA SER A 43 -0.94 7.36 -17.64
C SER A 43 -0.30 8.75 -17.62
N GLY A 44 -1.11 9.80 -17.83
CA GLY A 44 -0.62 11.18 -17.79
C GLY A 44 -0.23 11.62 -16.38
N ARG A 45 -0.90 11.08 -15.35
CA ARG A 45 -0.53 11.31 -13.96
C ARG A 45 0.72 10.53 -13.56
N LEU A 46 0.87 9.29 -14.06
CA LEU A 46 2.09 8.51 -13.88
C LEU A 46 3.31 9.25 -14.46
N ASP A 47 3.20 9.82 -15.67
CA ASP A 47 4.26 10.64 -16.29
C ASP A 47 4.58 11.89 -15.45
N GLN A 48 3.59 12.51 -14.80
CA GLN A 48 3.83 13.63 -13.89
C GLN A 48 4.56 13.20 -12.61
N THR A 49 4.24 12.03 -12.04
CA THR A 49 4.98 11.49 -10.90
C THR A 49 6.42 11.16 -11.31
N LEU A 50 6.62 10.51 -12.46
CA LEU A 50 7.95 10.23 -13.01
C LEU A 50 8.74 11.52 -13.24
N THR A 51 8.12 12.54 -13.82
CA THR A 51 8.72 13.88 -14.01
C THR A 51 9.21 14.47 -12.68
N ARG A 52 8.47 14.28 -11.59
CA ARG A 52 8.85 14.80 -10.27
C ARG A 52 9.99 14.00 -9.65
N ARG A 53 9.98 12.68 -9.78
CA ARG A 53 11.12 11.84 -9.34
C ARG A 53 12.42 12.23 -10.02
N ILE A 54 12.36 12.51 -11.32
CA ILE A 54 13.54 12.92 -12.08
C ILE A 54 14.01 14.33 -11.68
N ASN A 55 13.09 15.30 -11.63
CA ASN A 55 13.48 16.72 -11.51
C ASN A 55 13.53 17.25 -10.07
N GLU A 56 12.64 16.80 -9.20
CA GLU A 56 12.58 17.24 -7.79
C GLU A 56 13.45 16.35 -6.91
N ASP A 57 13.38 15.03 -7.11
CA ASP A 57 14.10 14.05 -6.28
C ASP A 57 15.49 13.69 -6.86
N ASN A 58 15.83 14.22 -8.04
CA ASN A 58 17.09 13.98 -8.76
C ASN A 58 17.41 12.50 -8.98
N LEU A 59 16.37 11.69 -9.27
CA LEU A 59 16.54 10.29 -9.62
C LEU A 59 16.83 10.13 -11.11
N ASP A 60 17.75 9.22 -11.43
CA ASP A 60 17.88 8.69 -12.78
C ASP A 60 16.56 8.04 -13.23
N ILE A 61 16.24 8.09 -14.52
CA ILE A 61 14.96 7.58 -15.06
C ILE A 61 14.77 6.08 -14.78
N VAL A 62 15.85 5.29 -14.83
CA VAL A 62 15.79 3.84 -14.58
C VAL A 62 15.52 3.58 -13.10
N THR A 63 16.20 4.30 -12.19
CA THR A 63 15.92 4.25 -10.75
C THR A 63 14.47 4.66 -10.45
N ALA A 64 14.01 5.78 -11.01
CA ALA A 64 12.66 6.29 -10.79
C ALA A 64 11.59 5.31 -11.25
N VAL A 65 11.75 4.74 -12.46
CA VAL A 65 10.82 3.75 -13.00
C VAL A 65 10.83 2.46 -12.17
N LEU A 66 12.00 1.99 -11.72
CA LEU A 66 12.10 0.82 -10.84
C LEU A 66 11.43 1.06 -9.49
N ALA A 67 11.66 2.21 -8.86
CA ALA A 67 11.08 2.57 -7.57
C ALA A 67 9.54 2.70 -7.64
N MET A 68 9.02 3.31 -8.71
CA MET A 68 7.58 3.51 -8.90
C MET A 68 6.82 2.22 -9.23
N MET A 69 7.48 1.25 -9.88
CA MET A 69 6.87 -0.02 -10.32
C MET A 69 7.75 -1.22 -9.94
N PRO A 70 8.04 -1.50 -8.66
CA PRO A 70 8.99 -2.55 -8.28
C PRO A 70 8.51 -3.95 -8.67
N PRO A 71 9.41 -4.92 -8.91
CA PRO A 71 9.02 -6.31 -9.18
C PRO A 71 8.39 -6.96 -7.93
N ALA A 72 7.93 -8.21 -8.06
CA ALA A 72 7.52 -8.99 -6.90
C ALA A 72 8.73 -9.50 -6.13
N TRP A 73 9.13 -8.79 -5.07
CA TRP A 73 10.41 -9.01 -4.40
C TRP A 73 10.29 -9.55 -2.96
N GLU A 74 9.16 -9.28 -2.30
CA GLU A 74 8.96 -9.52 -0.87
C GLU A 74 9.15 -10.99 -0.50
N ASN A 75 8.71 -11.88 -1.41
CA ASN A 75 8.74 -13.33 -1.28
C ASN A 75 9.81 -13.99 -2.19
N ASP A 76 10.55 -13.22 -3.00
CA ASP A 76 11.53 -13.75 -3.95
C ASP A 76 12.88 -14.04 -3.28
N THR A 77 13.13 -15.31 -2.99
CA THR A 77 14.36 -15.77 -2.32
C THR A 77 15.60 -15.78 -3.22
N THR A 78 15.46 -15.48 -4.52
CA THR A 78 16.57 -15.49 -5.48
C THR A 78 17.33 -14.17 -5.55
N LEU A 79 16.74 -13.08 -5.02
CA LEU A 79 17.34 -11.75 -5.01
C LEU A 79 18.55 -11.67 -4.08
N SER A 80 19.58 -10.95 -4.52
CA SER A 80 20.73 -10.64 -3.66
C SER A 80 20.31 -9.79 -2.45
N PRO A 81 21.02 -9.88 -1.30
CA PRO A 81 20.71 -9.05 -0.14
C PRO A 81 20.77 -7.55 -0.43
N ALA A 82 21.67 -7.12 -1.32
CA ALA A 82 21.79 -5.71 -1.72
C ALA A 82 20.55 -5.24 -2.51
N VAL A 83 20.09 -6.04 -3.47
CA VAL A 83 18.87 -5.75 -4.23
C VAL A 83 17.65 -5.71 -3.33
N ARG A 84 17.52 -6.69 -2.42
CA ARG A 84 16.41 -6.72 -1.45
C ARG A 84 16.40 -5.47 -0.57
N ALA A 85 17.55 -5.05 -0.03
CA ALA A 85 17.66 -3.83 0.77
C ALA A 85 17.28 -2.57 -0.02
N MET A 86 17.68 -2.48 -1.29
CA MET A 86 17.30 -1.36 -2.17
C MET A 86 15.79 -1.31 -2.40
N LEU A 87 15.16 -2.44 -2.77
CA LEU A 87 13.72 -2.49 -3.05
C LEU A 87 12.89 -2.22 -1.79
N GLU A 88 13.35 -2.71 -0.64
CA GLU A 88 12.75 -2.41 0.66
C GLU A 88 12.87 -0.92 1.00
N TYR A 89 14.04 -0.32 0.78
CA TYR A 89 14.23 1.12 0.96
C TYR A 89 13.31 1.95 0.05
N PHE A 90 13.14 1.56 -1.21
CA PHE A 90 12.20 2.23 -2.13
C PHE A 90 10.75 2.16 -1.63
N SER A 91 10.36 1.04 -1.02
CA SER A 91 9.01 0.86 -0.48
C SER A 91 8.67 1.78 0.71
N LEU A 92 9.67 2.40 1.35
CA LEU A 92 9.45 3.36 2.45
C LEU A 92 8.84 4.68 1.97
N TYR A 93 9.09 5.08 0.72
CA TYR A 93 8.66 6.37 0.20
C TYR A 93 7.75 6.28 -1.02
N GLU A 94 7.88 5.24 -1.84
CA GLU A 94 6.99 5.03 -2.99
C GLU A 94 5.72 4.27 -2.65
N GLU A 95 4.61 4.78 -3.17
CA GLU A 95 3.40 3.96 -3.30
C GLU A 95 3.48 3.13 -4.58
N LYS A 96 3.07 1.87 -4.49
CA LYS A 96 3.08 0.96 -5.63
C LYS A 96 2.08 1.40 -6.70
N ASN A 97 2.55 1.57 -7.93
CA ASN A 97 1.72 1.79 -9.10
C ASN A 97 1.31 0.43 -9.69
N ASP A 98 0.28 -0.18 -9.11
CA ASP A 98 -0.21 -1.51 -9.50
C ASP A 98 -1.35 -1.42 -10.53
N GLY A 99 -1.46 -2.49 -11.32
CA GLY A 99 -2.39 -2.63 -12.44
C GLY A 99 -1.66 -3.16 -13.66
N PRO A 100 -2.36 -3.68 -14.69
CA PRO A 100 -1.71 -4.06 -15.93
C PRO A 100 -1.00 -2.87 -16.55
N ALA A 101 0.31 -2.99 -16.78
CA ALA A 101 1.10 -1.89 -17.33
C ALA A 101 2.30 -2.41 -18.13
N ALA A 102 2.32 -2.06 -19.41
CA ALA A 102 3.50 -2.08 -20.24
C ALA A 102 3.96 -0.64 -20.46
N LEU A 103 5.09 -0.29 -19.83
CA LEU A 103 5.67 1.03 -19.85
C LEU A 103 6.86 1.05 -20.81
N VAL A 104 6.91 2.04 -21.70
CA VAL A 104 8.11 2.40 -22.46
C VAL A 104 8.53 3.79 -22.00
N PHE A 105 9.81 3.99 -21.71
CA PHE A 105 10.33 5.23 -21.15
C PHE A 105 11.60 5.70 -21.86
N ASN A 106 11.86 7.00 -21.83
CA ASN A 106 13.01 7.63 -22.45
C ASN A 106 13.34 8.99 -21.81
N ASP A 107 14.62 9.27 -21.56
CA ASP A 107 15.12 10.59 -21.15
C ASP A 107 16.03 11.27 -22.20
N GLY A 108 16.20 10.64 -23.37
CA GLY A 108 17.09 11.08 -24.45
C GLY A 108 18.49 10.48 -24.41
N ILE A 109 18.87 9.84 -23.30
CA ILE A 109 20.13 9.10 -23.13
C ILE A 109 19.83 7.61 -22.92
N LYS A 110 18.86 7.28 -22.08
CA LYS A 110 18.39 5.93 -21.81
C LYS A 110 17.00 5.76 -22.39
N VAL A 111 16.80 4.67 -23.11
CA VAL A 111 15.48 4.23 -23.62
C VAL A 111 15.23 2.82 -23.16
N GLY A 112 14.02 2.53 -22.68
CA GLY A 112 13.73 1.21 -22.14
C GLY A 112 12.26 0.91 -22.02
N ALA A 113 11.99 -0.29 -21.53
CA ALA A 113 10.65 -0.74 -21.24
C ALA A 113 10.61 -1.56 -19.96
N ARG A 114 9.46 -1.52 -19.28
CA ARG A 114 9.19 -2.21 -18.02
C ARG A 114 7.78 -2.77 -18.01
N LEU A 115 7.62 -3.96 -17.45
CA LEU A 115 6.30 -4.53 -17.16
C LEU A 115 5.92 -4.32 -15.69
N ASP A 116 4.61 -4.27 -15.47
CA ASP A 116 4.02 -4.39 -14.15
C ASP A 116 4.47 -5.68 -13.45
N ARG A 117 4.31 -5.67 -12.13
CA ARG A 117 4.74 -6.71 -11.20
C ARG A 117 4.31 -8.12 -11.60
N LEU A 118 3.16 -8.26 -12.27
CA LEU A 118 2.56 -9.55 -12.64
C LEU A 118 2.63 -9.84 -14.15
N GLY A 119 3.16 -8.90 -14.94
CA GLY A 119 3.33 -9.07 -16.38
C GLY A 119 2.01 -9.20 -17.12
N LEU A 120 1.00 -8.41 -16.75
CA LEU A 120 -0.36 -8.52 -17.26
C LEU A 120 -0.52 -7.96 -18.69
N ARG A 121 0.54 -7.36 -19.25
CA ARG A 121 0.63 -6.90 -20.64
C ARG A 121 1.83 -7.52 -21.36
N PRO A 122 1.72 -7.82 -22.67
CA PRO A 122 2.84 -8.39 -23.41
C PRO A 122 3.85 -7.32 -23.82
N LEU A 123 5.14 -7.64 -23.66
CA LEU A 123 6.25 -6.92 -24.30
C LEU A 123 7.25 -7.93 -24.87
N ARG A 124 7.43 -7.89 -26.19
CA ARG A 124 8.34 -8.75 -26.96
C ARG A 124 9.56 -7.95 -27.37
N SER A 125 10.74 -8.55 -27.22
CA SER A 125 12.00 -7.92 -27.58
C SER A 125 12.67 -8.61 -28.76
N VAL A 126 13.33 -7.82 -29.59
CA VAL A 126 14.21 -8.27 -30.67
C VAL A 126 15.49 -7.45 -30.58
N GLU A 127 16.62 -8.13 -30.63
CA GLU A 127 17.95 -7.53 -30.64
C GLU A 127 18.64 -7.94 -31.94
N THR A 128 19.16 -6.94 -32.66
CA THR A 128 20.00 -7.09 -33.85
C THR A 128 21.35 -6.44 -33.59
N GLN A 129 22.25 -6.43 -34.58
CA GLN A 129 23.52 -5.69 -34.46
C GLN A 129 23.32 -4.17 -34.32
N ASP A 130 22.22 -3.64 -34.87
CA ASP A 130 21.96 -2.20 -34.95
C ASP A 130 20.83 -1.72 -34.02
N TYR A 131 19.90 -2.61 -33.66
CA TYR A 131 18.65 -2.24 -33.00
C TYR A 131 18.35 -3.10 -31.79
N LEU A 132 17.91 -2.44 -30.72
CA LEU A 132 17.14 -3.05 -29.65
C LEU A 132 15.69 -2.57 -29.76
N ALA A 133 14.77 -3.48 -30.07
CA ALA A 133 13.36 -3.16 -30.25
C ALA A 133 12.51 -3.88 -29.20
N VAL A 134 11.55 -3.15 -28.62
CA VAL A 134 10.51 -3.70 -27.74
C VAL A 134 9.14 -3.29 -28.26
N MET A 135 8.24 -4.26 -28.41
CA MET A 135 6.93 -4.10 -29.03
C MET A 135 5.86 -4.84 -28.23
N SER A 136 4.60 -4.39 -28.28
CA SER A 136 3.49 -5.10 -27.63
C SER A 136 3.23 -6.49 -28.23
N GLU A 137 3.55 -6.64 -29.52
CA GLU A 137 3.39 -7.89 -30.26
C GLU A 137 4.65 -8.20 -31.06
N ALA A 138 4.94 -9.49 -31.24
CA ALA A 138 6.04 -9.92 -32.11
C ALA A 138 5.63 -9.74 -33.57
N GLY A 139 6.57 -9.27 -34.42
CA GLY A 139 6.34 -9.16 -35.86
C GLY A 139 5.67 -7.87 -36.33
N GLN A 140 5.52 -6.85 -35.46
CA GLN A 140 5.08 -5.53 -35.89
C GLN A 140 6.08 -4.84 -36.84
N ILE A 141 7.36 -5.11 -36.62
CA ILE A 141 8.45 -4.68 -37.50
C ILE A 141 9.12 -5.95 -38.03
N ASP A 142 9.32 -6.00 -39.34
CA ASP A 142 10.04 -7.10 -39.98
C ASP A 142 11.55 -6.91 -39.78
N PHE A 143 12.18 -7.96 -39.27
CA PHE A 143 13.63 -8.01 -39.05
C PHE A 143 14.15 -9.26 -39.77
N PRO A 144 15.05 -9.12 -40.75
CA PRO A 144 15.59 -10.25 -41.48
C PRO A 144 16.20 -11.28 -40.52
N PRO A 145 15.86 -12.58 -40.62
CA PRO A 145 16.29 -13.59 -39.65
C PRO A 145 17.81 -13.65 -39.43
N GLN A 146 18.60 -13.35 -40.46
CA GLN A 146 20.06 -13.33 -40.39
C GLN A 146 20.65 -12.19 -39.55
N ASP A 147 19.89 -11.11 -39.34
CA ASP A 147 20.35 -9.94 -38.58
C ASP A 147 19.94 -10.02 -37.10
N VAL A 148 19.06 -10.97 -36.75
CA VAL A 148 18.52 -11.14 -35.40
C VAL A 148 19.49 -11.92 -34.53
N LEU A 149 20.06 -11.25 -33.54
CA LEU A 149 20.92 -11.85 -32.52
C LEU A 149 20.10 -12.58 -31.46
N LYS A 150 18.99 -11.97 -31.03
CA LYS A 150 18.15 -12.51 -29.96
C LYS A 150 16.68 -12.11 -30.12
N ARG A 151 15.78 -13.05 -29.83
CA ARG A 151 14.36 -12.77 -29.61
C ARG A 151 14.01 -13.12 -28.17
N GLY A 152 13.21 -12.27 -27.55
CA GLY A 152 12.85 -12.43 -26.14
C GLY A 152 11.50 -11.80 -25.78
N ARG A 153 11.29 -11.70 -24.49
CA ARG A 153 10.18 -10.96 -23.88
C ARG A 153 10.68 -10.31 -22.60
N ILE A 154 10.01 -9.25 -22.19
CA ILE A 154 10.14 -8.75 -20.83
C ILE A 154 9.21 -9.59 -19.96
N GLU A 155 9.71 -10.08 -18.83
CA GLU A 155 8.97 -10.92 -17.89
C GLU A 155 8.25 -10.07 -16.83
N ALA A 156 7.42 -10.71 -16.00
CA ALA A 156 6.70 -10.02 -14.93
C ALA A 156 7.66 -9.24 -14.01
N GLY A 157 7.37 -7.96 -13.77
CA GLY A 157 8.25 -7.05 -13.02
C GLY A 157 9.60 -6.75 -13.70
N GLY A 158 9.82 -7.26 -14.91
CA GLY A 158 11.07 -7.14 -15.65
C GLY A 158 11.28 -5.79 -16.31
N MET A 159 12.53 -5.51 -16.66
CA MET A 159 12.95 -4.32 -17.39
C MET A 159 14.02 -4.68 -18.43
N LEU A 160 14.01 -3.93 -19.53
CA LEU A 160 15.07 -3.92 -20.52
C LEU A 160 15.30 -2.48 -20.95
N TYR A 161 16.53 -1.98 -20.87
CA TYR A 161 16.86 -0.64 -21.37
C TYR A 161 18.20 -0.63 -22.09
N PHE A 162 18.38 0.38 -22.95
CA PHE A 162 19.62 0.69 -23.63
C PHE A 162 20.12 2.06 -23.17
N ASP A 163 21.41 2.15 -22.86
CA ASP A 163 22.08 3.40 -22.51
C ASP A 163 22.91 3.89 -23.70
N HIS A 164 22.47 4.96 -24.36
CA HIS A 164 23.21 5.57 -25.47
C HIS A 164 24.56 6.15 -25.04
N GLY A 165 24.74 6.52 -23.78
CA GLY A 165 26.02 7.00 -23.26
C GLY A 165 27.07 5.90 -23.12
N LYS A 166 26.65 4.66 -22.89
CA LYS A 166 27.53 3.48 -22.76
C LYS A 166 27.55 2.58 -24.00
N GLY A 167 26.52 2.66 -24.84
CA GLY A 167 26.34 1.78 -26.00
C GLY A 167 25.95 0.35 -25.62
N GLU A 168 25.32 0.16 -24.45
CA GLU A 168 25.03 -1.17 -23.90
C GLU A 168 23.55 -1.33 -23.51
N ALA A 169 23.06 -2.56 -23.62
CA ALA A 169 21.74 -2.96 -23.14
C ALA A 169 21.83 -3.68 -21.79
N TYR A 170 20.86 -3.44 -20.91
CA TYR A 170 20.79 -4.03 -19.58
C TYR A 170 19.45 -4.71 -19.35
N ASN A 171 19.50 -5.97 -18.88
CA ASN A 171 18.32 -6.72 -18.45
C ASN A 171 17.98 -6.49 -16.97
N SER A 172 16.80 -6.96 -16.54
CA SER A 172 16.29 -6.79 -15.16
C SER A 172 17.31 -7.08 -14.06
N TYR A 173 18.03 -8.20 -14.16
CA TYR A 173 18.99 -8.61 -13.14
C TYR A 173 20.18 -7.65 -13.08
N GLN A 174 20.74 -7.32 -14.25
CA GLN A 174 21.84 -6.35 -14.35
C GLN A 174 21.43 -4.97 -13.84
N VAL A 175 20.20 -4.52 -14.16
CA VAL A 175 19.66 -3.24 -13.67
C VAL A 175 19.61 -3.23 -12.15
N MET A 176 19.00 -4.26 -11.56
CA MET A 176 18.80 -4.30 -10.11
C MET A 176 20.14 -4.38 -9.36
N GLU A 177 21.06 -5.25 -9.78
CA GLU A 177 22.38 -5.36 -9.13
C GLU A 177 23.22 -4.08 -9.31
N PHE A 178 23.18 -3.48 -10.51
CA PHE A 178 23.88 -2.22 -10.76
C PHE A 178 23.36 -1.11 -9.85
N LEU A 179 22.05 -0.88 -9.83
CA LEU A 179 21.44 0.15 -9.00
C LEU A 179 21.69 -0.11 -7.51
N ALA A 180 21.57 -1.37 -7.06
CA ALA A 180 21.83 -1.74 -5.68
C ALA A 180 23.27 -1.49 -5.23
N SER A 181 24.22 -1.44 -6.18
CA SER A 181 25.63 -1.14 -5.92
C SER A 181 25.97 0.35 -5.86
N GLU A 182 25.09 1.24 -6.34
CA GLU A 182 25.37 2.69 -6.39
C GLU A 182 25.38 3.35 -5.01
N LYS A 183 24.62 2.79 -4.04
CA LYS A 183 24.49 3.32 -2.68
C LYS A 183 24.45 2.17 -1.68
N ASP A 184 24.88 2.45 -0.45
CA ASP A 184 24.72 1.50 0.65
C ASP A 184 23.27 1.50 1.18
N TYR A 185 22.37 0.86 0.43
CA TYR A 185 20.96 0.76 0.79
C TYR A 185 20.74 0.02 2.12
N ALA A 186 21.64 -0.89 2.50
CA ALA A 186 21.56 -1.59 3.77
C ALA A 186 21.84 -0.64 4.96
N ALA A 187 22.77 0.30 4.81
CA ALA A 187 22.94 1.38 5.79
C ALA A 187 21.73 2.31 5.82
N LEU A 188 21.26 2.77 4.66
CA LEU A 188 20.11 3.66 4.56
C LEU A 188 18.84 3.05 5.18
N LEU A 189 18.63 1.74 5.00
CA LEU A 189 17.50 1.03 5.58
C LEU A 189 17.61 0.94 7.11
N ARG A 190 18.78 0.61 7.67
CA ARG A 190 18.99 0.58 9.14
C ARG A 190 18.77 1.94 9.80
N GLU A 191 19.09 3.01 9.09
CA GLU A 191 18.85 4.38 9.55
C GLU A 191 17.37 4.77 9.50
N SER A 192 16.64 4.27 8.49
CA SER A 192 15.28 4.73 8.16
C SER A 192 14.18 3.77 8.62
N CYS A 193 14.52 2.57 9.10
CA CYS A 193 13.56 1.51 9.34
C CYS A 193 13.91 0.64 10.56
N VAL A 194 12.88 0.03 11.15
CA VAL A 194 12.95 -1.04 12.16
C VAL A 194 11.92 -2.11 11.80
N HIS A 195 12.26 -3.38 11.97
CA HIS A 195 11.29 -4.48 11.78
C HIS A 195 10.70 -4.90 13.12
N LEU A 196 9.39 -5.11 13.17
CA LEU A 196 8.72 -5.53 14.42
C LEU A 196 9.30 -6.85 14.97
N ASN A 197 9.65 -7.80 14.10
CA ASN A 197 10.21 -9.09 14.51
C ASN A 197 11.64 -9.00 15.10
N GLU A 198 12.31 -7.86 14.94
CA GLU A 198 13.63 -7.60 15.53
C GLU A 198 13.53 -6.92 16.90
N LEU A 199 12.33 -6.47 17.29
CA LEU A 199 12.08 -5.84 18.57
C LEU A 199 11.92 -6.90 19.68
N PRO A 200 12.18 -6.53 20.95
CA PRO A 200 11.97 -7.43 22.08
C PRO A 200 10.53 -7.95 22.12
N THR A 201 10.38 -9.27 22.17
CA THR A 201 9.06 -9.91 22.27
C THR A 201 8.40 -9.59 23.62
N VAL A 202 7.08 -9.43 23.61
CA VAL A 202 6.26 -9.27 24.82
C VAL A 202 5.48 -10.55 25.06
N ASP A 203 5.51 -11.08 26.28
CA ASP A 203 4.71 -12.25 26.64
C ASP A 203 3.25 -11.86 26.85
N LEU A 204 2.30 -12.69 26.37
CA LEU A 204 0.86 -12.43 26.54
C LEU A 204 0.45 -12.36 28.02
N SER A 205 1.18 -13.03 28.91
CA SER A 205 0.93 -12.99 30.36
C SER A 205 1.25 -11.64 31.00
N GLU A 206 2.02 -10.79 30.32
CA GLU A 206 2.32 -9.43 30.79
C GLU A 206 1.21 -8.42 30.44
N LEU A 207 0.24 -8.82 29.61
CA LEU A 207 -0.80 -7.90 29.14
C LEU A 207 -1.89 -7.72 30.20
N GLU A 208 -2.28 -6.47 30.41
CA GLU A 208 -3.46 -6.16 31.21
C GLU A 208 -4.71 -6.70 30.52
N THR A 209 -5.48 -7.51 31.24
CA THR A 209 -6.72 -8.13 30.77
C THR A 209 -7.96 -7.56 31.48
N GLY A 210 -7.78 -6.49 32.25
CA GLY A 210 -8.86 -5.84 33.00
C GLY A 210 -9.73 -5.00 32.08
N HIS A 211 -11.03 -5.26 32.08
CA HIS A 211 -12.02 -4.41 31.44
C HIS A 211 -13.21 -4.25 32.37
N GLU A 212 -13.86 -3.09 32.33
CA GLU A 212 -15.06 -2.83 33.15
C GLU A 212 -16.23 -3.72 32.73
N LEU A 213 -16.47 -3.82 31.42
CA LEU A 213 -17.50 -4.68 30.86
C LEU A 213 -17.02 -6.13 30.79
N SER A 214 -17.91 -7.07 31.13
CA SER A 214 -17.67 -8.49 30.92
C SER A 214 -17.53 -8.81 29.42
N ILE A 215 -16.95 -9.98 29.10
CA ILE A 215 -16.81 -10.44 27.71
C ILE A 215 -18.15 -10.39 26.97
N ASP A 216 -19.23 -10.89 27.57
CA ASP A 216 -20.57 -10.91 26.98
C ASP A 216 -21.16 -9.51 26.78
N GLN A 217 -20.92 -8.60 27.73
CA GLN A 217 -21.33 -7.21 27.61
C GLN A 217 -20.62 -6.51 26.45
N ARG A 218 -19.32 -6.76 26.27
CA ARG A 218 -18.57 -6.23 25.12
C ARG A 218 -19.05 -6.80 23.80
N HIS A 219 -19.31 -8.10 23.72
CA HIS A 219 -19.89 -8.71 22.53
C HIS A 219 -21.21 -8.04 22.16
N THR A 220 -22.09 -7.81 23.14
CA THR A 220 -23.36 -7.09 22.95
C THR A 220 -23.12 -5.65 22.47
N ALA A 221 -22.19 -4.92 23.10
CA ALA A 221 -21.85 -3.54 22.72
C ALA A 221 -21.36 -3.42 21.27
N TYR A 222 -20.68 -4.45 20.75
CA TYR A 222 -20.23 -4.53 19.36
C TYR A 222 -21.22 -5.22 18.41
N SER A 223 -22.47 -5.43 18.85
CA SER A 223 -23.52 -6.12 18.07
C SER A 223 -23.12 -7.54 17.62
N LEU A 224 -22.27 -8.22 18.38
CA LEU A 224 -21.88 -9.61 18.16
C LEU A 224 -22.84 -10.54 18.92
N ASN A 225 -23.30 -11.59 18.24
CA ASN A 225 -24.22 -12.58 18.80
C ASN A 225 -23.73 -14.01 18.57
N GLN A 226 -24.44 -15.00 19.14
CA GLN A 226 -24.06 -16.41 19.03
C GLN A 226 -23.96 -16.91 17.58
N GLU A 227 -24.83 -16.42 16.68
CA GLU A 227 -24.77 -16.76 15.26
C GLU A 227 -23.50 -16.22 14.59
N SER A 228 -23.09 -15.00 14.94
CA SER A 228 -21.85 -14.39 14.46
C SER A 228 -20.65 -15.25 14.86
N PHE A 229 -20.60 -15.74 16.09
CA PHE A 229 -19.53 -16.64 16.53
C PHE A 229 -19.61 -18.01 15.83
N LYS A 230 -20.76 -18.68 15.93
CA LYS A 230 -20.94 -20.04 15.41
C LYS A 230 -20.74 -20.16 13.91
N PHE A 231 -21.19 -19.17 13.14
CA PHE A 231 -21.15 -19.23 11.68
C PHE A 231 -19.98 -18.48 11.06
N LEU A 232 -19.32 -17.54 11.77
CA LEU A 232 -18.17 -16.83 11.20
C LEU A 232 -16.88 -17.17 11.94
N LEU A 233 -16.85 -16.98 13.26
CA LEU A 233 -15.60 -17.13 14.04
C LEU A 233 -15.20 -18.60 14.25
N ASP A 234 -16.12 -19.48 14.65
CA ASP A 234 -15.83 -20.89 14.95
C ASP A 234 -15.19 -21.62 13.75
N PRO A 235 -15.68 -21.47 12.50
CA PRO A 235 -15.01 -22.05 11.33
C PRO A 235 -13.59 -21.53 11.11
N ILE A 236 -13.36 -20.23 11.31
CA ILE A 236 -12.03 -19.60 11.18
C ILE A 236 -11.09 -20.18 12.23
N LEU A 237 -11.53 -20.32 13.49
CA LEU A 237 -10.73 -20.88 14.56
C LEU A 237 -10.43 -22.38 14.36
N ALA A 238 -11.40 -23.15 13.88
CA ALA A 238 -11.26 -24.59 13.72
C ALA A 238 -10.43 -25.00 12.50
N THR A 239 -10.53 -24.25 11.39
CA THR A 239 -9.95 -24.66 10.09
C THR A 239 -8.93 -23.67 9.53
N GLY A 240 -8.84 -22.46 10.06
CA GLY A 240 -8.03 -21.38 9.49
C GLY A 240 -8.62 -20.79 8.21
N LEU A 241 -9.86 -21.15 7.84
CA LEU A 241 -10.53 -20.70 6.62
C LEU A 241 -11.86 -20.02 6.95
N GLU A 242 -12.24 -19.06 6.11
CA GLU A 242 -13.57 -18.46 6.19
C GLU A 242 -14.66 -19.49 5.84
N LYS A 243 -15.88 -19.26 6.36
CA LYS A 243 -17.00 -20.14 6.08
C LYS A 243 -17.44 -20.01 4.62
N VAL A 244 -17.39 -21.13 3.89
CA VAL A 244 -18.05 -21.26 2.59
C VAL A 244 -19.54 -21.48 2.80
N SER A 245 -20.37 -20.69 2.12
CA SER A 245 -21.82 -20.84 2.11
C SER A 245 -22.36 -20.73 0.69
N ALA A 246 -23.61 -21.17 0.50
CA ALA A 246 -24.30 -21.14 -0.78
C ALA A 246 -25.62 -20.36 -0.62
N MET A 247 -26.25 -20.03 -1.76
CA MET A 247 -27.42 -19.15 -1.91
C MET A 247 -27.09 -17.65 -1.85
N GLY A 248 -27.95 -16.85 -2.48
CA GLY A 248 -27.85 -15.40 -2.45
C GLY A 248 -28.22 -14.82 -1.09
N TYR A 249 -27.77 -13.59 -0.83
CA TYR A 249 -28.08 -12.86 0.40
C TYR A 249 -29.53 -12.34 0.34
N GLY A 250 -30.45 -13.08 0.97
CA GLY A 250 -31.91 -12.87 0.87
C GLY A 250 -32.53 -11.87 1.85
N ILE A 251 -31.74 -10.95 2.40
CA ILE A 251 -32.25 -9.91 3.32
C ILE A 251 -32.32 -8.54 2.64
N ALA A 252 -33.12 -7.64 3.20
CA ALA A 252 -33.22 -6.27 2.73
C ALA A 252 -31.84 -5.57 2.78
N PRO A 253 -31.57 -4.60 1.88
CA PRO A 253 -30.41 -3.72 2.00
C PRO A 253 -30.31 -3.14 3.41
N ASN A 254 -29.09 -3.00 3.94
CA ASN A 254 -28.90 -2.65 5.36
C ASN A 254 -29.56 -1.31 5.76
N ALA A 255 -29.63 -0.34 4.84
CA ALA A 255 -30.33 0.93 5.05
C ALA A 255 -31.85 0.82 5.24
N LEU A 256 -32.44 -0.32 4.87
CA LEU A 256 -33.87 -0.61 5.00
C LEU A 256 -34.16 -1.65 6.10
N SER A 257 -33.12 -2.15 6.76
CA SER A 257 -33.23 -3.14 7.82
C SER A 257 -33.41 -2.43 9.16
N SER A 258 -34.38 -2.89 9.96
CA SER A 258 -34.53 -2.45 11.36
C SER A 258 -33.55 -3.15 12.31
N ALA A 259 -32.81 -4.16 11.83
CA ALA A 259 -31.79 -4.83 12.64
C ALA A 259 -30.57 -3.92 12.80
N GLU A 260 -30.24 -3.62 14.05
CA GLU A 260 -29.00 -2.94 14.42
C GLU A 260 -27.79 -3.77 13.96
N GLY A 261 -26.78 -3.10 13.41
CA GLY A 261 -25.61 -3.77 12.88
C GLY A 261 -24.45 -2.82 12.66
N GLY A 262 -23.24 -3.39 12.62
CA GLY A 262 -22.01 -2.61 12.46
C GLY A 262 -21.96 -1.82 11.16
N MET A 263 -21.24 -0.68 11.20
CA MET A 263 -21.09 0.24 10.07
C MET A 263 -20.49 -0.42 8.81
N SER A 264 -19.73 -1.51 8.96
CA SER A 264 -19.16 -2.27 7.83
C SER A 264 -20.20 -2.77 6.84
N ARG A 265 -21.45 -2.98 7.29
CA ARG A 265 -22.56 -3.44 6.44
C ARG A 265 -22.99 -2.42 5.38
N TYR A 266 -22.64 -1.14 5.55
CA TYR A 266 -22.96 -0.09 4.57
C TYR A 266 -21.92 0.03 3.46
N PHE A 267 -20.81 -0.71 3.56
CA PHE A 267 -19.75 -0.72 2.56
C PHE A 267 -19.79 -2.01 1.74
N SER A 268 -19.81 -1.88 0.42
CA SER A 268 -19.66 -3.01 -0.50
C SER A 268 -18.25 -3.02 -1.07
N GLN A 269 -17.63 -4.19 -1.09
CA GLN A 269 -16.31 -4.37 -1.71
C GLN A 269 -16.45 -4.19 -3.23
N ARG A 270 -15.58 -3.36 -3.80
CA ARG A 270 -15.47 -3.23 -5.26
C ARG A 270 -14.66 -4.40 -5.78
N PHE A 271 -15.01 -4.88 -6.97
CA PHE A 271 -14.23 -5.87 -7.70
C PHE A 271 -13.94 -5.37 -9.12
N ALA A 272 -12.84 -5.85 -9.70
CA ALA A 272 -12.48 -5.54 -11.08
C ALA A 272 -13.30 -6.42 -12.04
N GLN A 273 -13.80 -5.83 -13.12
CA GLN A 273 -14.56 -6.53 -14.15
C GLN A 273 -14.16 -5.97 -15.52
N VAL A 274 -13.80 -6.87 -16.45
CA VAL A 274 -13.40 -6.58 -17.85
C VAL A 274 -12.12 -5.75 -18.00
N THR A 275 -12.00 -4.60 -17.34
CA THR A 275 -10.90 -3.66 -17.57
C THR A 275 -9.57 -4.19 -17.07
N ASN A 276 -9.55 -4.78 -15.88
CA ASN A 276 -8.38 -5.43 -15.28
C ASN A 276 -8.77 -6.80 -14.69
N PRO A 277 -7.92 -7.84 -14.81
CA PRO A 277 -8.22 -9.17 -14.27
C PRO A 277 -8.07 -9.19 -12.74
N PRO A 278 -8.92 -9.94 -12.00
CA PRO A 278 -8.66 -10.27 -10.61
C PRO A 278 -7.47 -11.23 -10.50
N LEU A 279 -6.81 -11.25 -9.33
CA LEU A 279 -5.69 -12.12 -9.04
C LEU A 279 -6.13 -13.37 -8.28
N ASP A 280 -5.42 -14.47 -8.49
CA ASP A 280 -5.62 -15.69 -7.71
C ASP A 280 -4.72 -15.66 -6.46
N SER A 281 -5.30 -15.28 -5.32
CA SER A 281 -4.54 -15.14 -4.07
C SER A 281 -3.95 -16.44 -3.52
N LEU A 282 -4.35 -17.61 -4.04
CA LEU A 282 -3.82 -18.90 -3.65
C LEU A 282 -2.68 -19.35 -4.56
N ARG A 283 -2.81 -19.14 -5.87
CA ARG A 283 -1.81 -19.58 -6.87
C ARG A 283 -0.75 -18.53 -7.17
N GLU A 284 -1.05 -17.25 -6.96
CA GLU A 284 -0.19 -16.11 -7.27
C GLU A 284 0.24 -15.37 -5.98
N SER A 285 0.25 -16.07 -4.85
CA SER A 285 0.59 -15.51 -3.53
C SER A 285 1.96 -14.84 -3.49
N ASP A 286 2.93 -15.34 -4.28
CA ASP A 286 4.28 -14.79 -4.37
C ASP A 286 4.28 -13.34 -4.90
N GLY A 287 3.28 -13.01 -5.73
CA GLY A 287 3.03 -11.67 -6.25
C GLY A 287 2.38 -10.71 -5.25
N MET A 288 1.87 -11.20 -4.11
CA MET A 288 1.11 -10.42 -3.13
C MET A 288 1.88 -10.19 -1.83
N THR A 289 1.51 -9.15 -1.09
CA THR A 289 2.07 -8.89 0.24
C THR A 289 1.06 -8.16 1.13
N LEU A 290 1.12 -8.45 2.43
CA LEU A 290 0.37 -7.75 3.47
C LEU A 290 1.29 -6.88 4.34
N ARG A 291 2.57 -6.71 3.97
CA ARG A 291 3.49 -5.86 4.73
C ARG A 291 3.02 -4.42 4.77
N VAL A 292 3.18 -3.79 5.91
CA VAL A 292 2.84 -2.38 6.13
C VAL A 292 4.02 -1.68 6.80
N ALA A 293 4.33 -0.47 6.35
CA ALA A 293 5.24 0.44 7.02
C ALA A 293 4.43 1.47 7.83
N LEU A 294 4.67 1.56 9.13
CA LEU A 294 4.05 2.53 10.04
C LEU A 294 5.04 3.64 10.38
N GLY A 295 4.61 4.90 10.42
CA GLY A 295 5.50 6.03 10.71
C GLY A 295 5.62 7.01 9.55
N ALA A 296 6.25 8.15 9.83
CA ALA A 296 6.47 9.20 8.84
C ALA A 296 7.44 8.71 7.75
N LYS A 297 7.13 8.98 6.48
CA LYS A 297 7.98 8.61 5.34
C LYS A 297 9.34 9.31 5.45
N PRO A 298 10.47 8.59 5.65
CA PRO A 298 11.76 9.19 6.01
C PRO A 298 12.27 10.20 4.99
N THR A 299 12.09 9.92 3.70
CA THR A 299 12.51 10.77 2.58
C THR A 299 11.83 12.15 2.60
N PHE A 300 10.58 12.23 3.07
CA PHE A 300 9.79 13.47 3.05
C PHE A 300 9.74 14.15 4.42
N ALA A 301 9.81 13.40 5.51
CA ALA A 301 9.71 13.90 6.89
C ALA A 301 11.02 14.51 7.44
N GLY A 302 12.13 14.37 6.71
CA GLY A 302 13.47 14.83 7.13
C GLY A 302 14.26 13.75 7.88
N ALA A 303 15.58 13.98 7.98
CA ALA A 303 16.53 13.02 8.53
C ALA A 303 16.20 12.61 9.98
N GLY A 304 16.36 11.32 10.28
CA GLY A 304 16.19 10.75 11.62
C GLY A 304 14.80 10.15 11.91
N ASN A 305 13.82 10.34 11.02
CA ASN A 305 12.55 9.63 11.10
C ASN A 305 12.72 8.17 10.67
N LYS A 306 12.06 7.26 11.40
CA LYS A 306 12.01 5.84 11.08
C LYS A 306 10.60 5.38 10.80
N GLN A 307 10.48 4.31 10.01
CA GLN A 307 9.26 3.53 9.89
C GLN A 307 9.43 2.15 10.54
N LEU A 308 8.31 1.59 11.00
CA LEU A 308 8.22 0.27 11.60
C LEU A 308 7.53 -0.66 10.60
N PHE A 309 8.23 -1.68 10.14
CA PHE A 309 7.64 -2.72 9.30
C PHE A 309 6.93 -3.76 10.14
N ILE A 310 5.71 -4.07 9.71
CA ILE A 310 4.91 -5.20 10.19
C ILE A 310 4.58 -6.12 9.00
N ASP A 311 4.60 -7.43 9.22
CA ASP A 311 4.38 -8.41 8.15
C ASP A 311 2.92 -8.50 7.68
N SER A 312 2.00 -8.06 8.53
CA SER A 312 0.56 -8.12 8.33
C SER A 312 -0.12 -6.95 9.05
N PRO A 313 -1.20 -6.37 8.49
CA PRO A 313 -2.01 -5.39 9.20
C PRO A 313 -2.82 -6.00 10.35
N ILE A 314 -2.89 -7.34 10.44
CA ILE A 314 -3.56 -8.05 11.53
C ILE A 314 -2.52 -8.35 12.60
N LEU A 315 -2.70 -7.74 13.77
CA LEU A 315 -1.77 -7.82 14.88
C LEU A 315 -2.40 -8.58 16.05
N SER A 316 -1.61 -9.45 16.66
CA SER A 316 -1.95 -10.05 17.95
C SER A 316 -1.70 -9.04 19.09
N PRO A 317 -2.33 -9.23 20.26
CA PRO A 317 -2.19 -8.29 21.39
C PRO A 317 -0.74 -8.05 21.82
N ASP A 318 0.10 -9.09 21.82
CA ASP A 318 1.54 -9.00 22.12
C ASP A 318 2.29 -8.12 21.11
N LYS A 319 1.97 -8.24 19.82
CA LYS A 319 2.57 -7.42 18.76
C LYS A 319 2.14 -5.95 18.88
N LEU A 320 0.88 -5.69 19.21
CA LEU A 320 0.42 -4.33 19.48
C LEU A 320 1.16 -3.71 20.68
N GLU A 321 1.40 -4.51 21.72
CA GLU A 321 2.16 -4.06 22.89
C GLU A 321 3.65 -3.83 22.56
N GLN A 322 4.27 -4.64 21.70
CA GLN A 322 5.61 -4.36 21.16
C GLN A 322 5.68 -2.98 20.47
N ILE A 323 4.66 -2.63 19.68
CA ILE A 323 4.54 -1.32 19.00
C ILE A 323 4.39 -0.17 20.02
N ARG A 324 3.74 -0.41 21.15
CA ARG A 324 3.60 0.58 22.24
C ARG A 324 4.91 0.78 23.01
N ARG A 325 5.66 -0.30 23.26
CA ARG A 325 6.88 -0.28 24.09
C ARG A 325 8.13 0.19 23.34
N GLN A 326 8.18 0.02 22.03
CA GLN A 326 9.34 0.46 21.24
C GLN A 326 9.57 1.97 21.34
N GLN A 327 10.83 2.39 21.21
CA GLN A 327 11.27 3.78 21.37
C GLN A 327 11.80 4.40 20.06
N ALA A 328 11.84 3.62 18.98
CA ALA A 328 12.34 4.07 17.69
C ALA A 328 11.40 5.08 17.03
N ILE A 329 10.10 4.96 17.27
CA ILE A 329 9.06 5.81 16.72
C ILE A 329 8.14 6.22 17.85
N ARG A 330 7.84 7.53 17.95
CA ARG A 330 6.91 8.03 18.94
C ARG A 330 5.50 7.49 18.66
N THR A 331 4.93 6.82 19.65
CA THR A 331 3.58 6.25 19.61
C THR A 331 2.66 6.94 20.62
N ILE A 332 1.38 7.08 20.30
CA ILE A 332 0.33 7.48 21.26
C ILE A 332 -0.90 6.60 21.09
N THR A 333 -1.60 6.34 22.19
CA THR A 333 -2.93 5.72 22.17
C THR A 333 -3.97 6.78 22.50
N LEU A 334 -4.98 6.91 21.65
CA LEU A 334 -6.10 7.82 21.83
C LEU A 334 -7.39 7.02 21.96
N ASP A 335 -8.19 7.35 22.96
CA ASP A 335 -9.51 6.74 23.13
C ASP A 335 -10.48 7.29 22.07
N MET A 336 -11.14 6.40 21.33
CA MET A 336 -12.21 6.72 20.38
C MET A 336 -13.58 6.44 21.00
N LEU A 337 -13.87 7.11 22.11
CA LEU A 337 -15.08 6.89 22.91
C LEU A 337 -15.92 8.18 23.02
N TYR A 338 -17.22 8.04 23.19
CA TYR A 338 -18.15 9.14 23.46
C TYR A 338 -19.12 8.79 24.58
N SER A 339 -19.76 9.79 25.18
CA SER A 339 -20.80 9.58 26.20
C SER A 339 -22.19 9.65 25.56
N PRO A 340 -22.91 8.52 25.47
CA PRO A 340 -24.22 8.49 24.82
C PRO A 340 -25.29 9.18 25.66
N ASP A 341 -26.28 9.76 24.98
CA ASP A 341 -27.55 10.19 25.58
C ASP A 341 -28.64 9.20 25.15
N PHE A 342 -29.16 8.44 26.10
CA PHE A 342 -30.16 7.41 25.82
C PHE A 342 -31.60 7.94 25.75
N GLU A 343 -31.83 9.19 26.15
CA GLU A 343 -33.16 9.79 26.25
C GLU A 343 -33.45 10.76 25.10
N ASP A 344 -32.41 11.37 24.52
CA ASP A 344 -32.53 12.35 23.44
C ASP A 344 -31.60 12.02 22.27
N ALA A 345 -32.20 11.59 21.16
CA ALA A 345 -31.47 11.21 19.95
C ALA A 345 -30.70 12.38 19.32
N GLY A 346 -31.22 13.60 19.38
CA GLY A 346 -30.56 14.78 18.82
C GLY A 346 -29.31 15.16 19.63
N ARG A 347 -29.42 15.14 20.96
CA ARG A 347 -28.23 15.34 21.82
C ARG A 347 -27.22 14.21 21.70
N ASN A 348 -27.67 12.98 21.49
CA ASN A 348 -26.78 11.85 21.26
C ASN A 348 -25.96 12.01 19.96
N GLU A 349 -26.60 12.48 18.90
CA GLU A 349 -25.94 12.83 17.64
C GLU A 349 -24.87 13.92 17.86
N GLU A 350 -25.24 15.03 18.52
CA GLU A 350 -24.30 16.11 18.84
C GLU A 350 -23.10 15.61 19.68
N ASN A 351 -23.34 14.74 20.66
CA ASN A 351 -22.28 14.15 21.49
C ASN A 351 -21.31 13.29 20.67
N LEU A 352 -21.83 12.49 19.72
CA LEU A 352 -21.01 11.66 18.84
C LEU A 352 -20.17 12.53 17.89
N GLU A 353 -20.77 13.54 17.27
CA GLU A 353 -20.06 14.47 16.38
C GLU A 353 -18.95 15.22 17.11
N ALA A 354 -19.25 15.75 18.31
CA ALA A 354 -18.27 16.45 19.12
C ALA A 354 -17.10 15.55 19.54
N ALA A 355 -17.39 14.30 19.92
CA ALA A 355 -16.35 13.33 20.28
C ALA A 355 -15.48 12.96 19.07
N LEU A 356 -16.09 12.74 17.90
CA LEU A 356 -15.39 12.48 16.65
C LEU A 356 -14.42 13.62 16.29
N GLN A 357 -14.89 14.87 16.35
CA GLN A 357 -14.07 16.06 16.08
C GLN A 357 -12.93 16.20 17.10
N ASN A 358 -13.21 15.95 18.38
CA ASN A 358 -12.18 16.01 19.43
C ASN A 358 -11.06 14.99 19.18
N VAL A 359 -11.40 13.74 18.85
CA VAL A 359 -10.36 12.74 18.51
C VAL A 359 -9.57 13.18 17.28
N CYS A 360 -10.21 13.75 16.25
CA CYS A 360 -9.50 14.29 15.08
C CYS A 360 -8.51 15.42 15.46
N LEU A 361 -8.89 16.33 16.35
CA LEU A 361 -7.99 17.39 16.86
C LEU A 361 -6.81 16.81 17.64
N GLN A 362 -7.02 15.74 18.42
CA GLN A 362 -5.95 15.04 19.11
C GLN A 362 -5.00 14.33 18.14
N VAL A 363 -5.54 13.70 17.09
CA VAL A 363 -4.75 13.11 15.99
C VAL A 363 -3.91 14.18 15.30
N GLU A 364 -4.50 15.32 14.94
CA GLU A 364 -3.79 16.44 14.30
C GLU A 364 -2.67 16.98 15.20
N SER A 365 -2.97 17.18 16.48
CA SER A 365 -2.00 17.61 17.48
C SER A 365 -0.85 16.60 17.64
N ALA A 366 -1.15 15.30 17.69
CA ALA A 366 -0.14 14.25 17.76
C ALA A 366 0.75 14.24 16.52
N ALA A 367 0.17 14.35 15.32
CA ALA A 367 0.91 14.41 14.06
C ALA A 367 1.84 15.64 14.00
N LYS A 368 1.36 16.82 14.40
CA LYS A 368 2.17 18.05 14.51
C LYS A 368 3.34 17.91 15.49
N ASN A 369 3.18 17.09 16.52
CA ASN A 369 4.21 16.80 17.53
C ASN A 369 5.14 15.63 17.15
N ALA A 370 5.23 15.31 15.85
CA ALA A 370 6.08 14.25 15.29
C ALA A 370 5.81 12.86 15.89
N THR A 371 4.56 12.57 16.27
CA THR A 371 4.13 11.21 16.61
C THR A 371 3.95 10.41 15.32
N GLY A 372 4.76 9.36 15.14
CA GLY A 372 4.75 8.55 13.93
C GLY A 372 3.66 7.48 13.91
N ILE A 373 3.22 6.99 15.08
CA ILE A 373 2.19 5.96 15.20
C ILE A 373 1.08 6.45 16.14
N ILE A 374 -0.15 6.44 15.67
CA ILE A 374 -1.33 6.79 16.45
C ILE A 374 -2.23 5.57 16.53
N ILE A 375 -2.47 5.07 17.74
CA ILE A 375 -3.34 3.93 18.02
C ILE A 375 -4.69 4.48 18.46
N LEU A 376 -5.72 4.27 17.66
CA LEU A 376 -7.10 4.60 18.02
C LEU A 376 -7.71 3.38 18.73
N SER A 377 -8.21 3.58 19.95
CA SER A 377 -8.57 2.48 20.85
C SER A 377 -9.97 2.67 21.44
N ASP A 378 -10.76 1.60 21.44
CA ASP A 378 -12.05 1.48 22.13
C ASP A 378 -11.97 0.55 23.35
N VAL A 379 -10.76 0.17 23.77
CA VAL A 379 -10.52 -0.81 24.85
C VAL A 379 -11.19 -0.42 26.18
N ASN A 380 -11.36 0.88 26.40
CA ASN A 380 -11.92 1.49 27.61
C ASN A 380 -13.45 1.69 27.53
N ILE A 381 -14.15 0.97 26.64
CA ILE A 381 -15.61 0.96 26.59
C ILE A 381 -16.22 0.61 27.96
N SER A 382 -17.21 1.38 28.38
CA SER A 382 -17.85 1.28 29.70
C SER A 382 -19.36 1.45 29.62
N ARG A 383 -20.04 1.46 30.77
CA ARG A 383 -21.48 1.77 30.82
C ARG A 383 -21.79 3.22 30.45
N GLU A 384 -20.84 4.13 30.69
CA GLU A 384 -20.95 5.59 30.46
C GLU A 384 -20.24 6.05 29.18
N LYS A 385 -19.42 5.19 28.58
CA LYS A 385 -18.61 5.47 27.39
C LYS A 385 -18.83 4.41 26.32
N ALA A 386 -19.46 4.80 25.23
CA ALA A 386 -19.66 3.96 24.05
C ALA A 386 -18.53 4.16 23.03
N ALA A 387 -18.23 3.12 22.24
CA ALA A 387 -17.23 3.19 21.18
C ALA A 387 -17.74 4.00 19.98
N ILE A 388 -16.91 4.90 19.46
CA ILE A 388 -17.13 5.51 18.15
C ILE A 388 -16.89 4.42 17.10
N PRO A 389 -17.77 4.24 16.10
CA PRO A 389 -17.56 3.23 15.07
C PRO A 389 -16.19 3.37 14.39
N ALA A 390 -15.35 2.33 14.46
CA ALA A 390 -13.96 2.39 14.03
C ALA A 390 -13.80 2.84 12.55
N LEU A 391 -14.69 2.39 11.65
CA LEU A 391 -14.67 2.81 10.25
C LEU A 391 -14.92 4.31 10.06
N LEU A 392 -15.81 4.90 10.88
CA LEU A 392 -16.05 6.34 10.88
C LEU A 392 -14.82 7.08 11.38
N MET A 393 -14.27 6.62 12.52
CA MET A 393 -13.15 7.27 13.18
C MET A 393 -11.89 7.24 12.31
N ILE A 394 -11.55 6.10 11.71
CA ILE A 394 -10.39 5.96 10.82
C ILE A 394 -10.55 6.84 9.57
N ALA A 395 -11.75 6.87 8.97
CA ALA A 395 -12.00 7.69 7.80
C ALA A 395 -11.88 9.18 8.11
N ALA A 396 -12.43 9.64 9.24
CA ALA A 396 -12.36 11.02 9.68
C ALA A 396 -10.92 11.42 10.06
N ALA A 397 -10.19 10.59 10.80
CA ALA A 397 -8.82 10.86 11.20
C ALA A 397 -7.83 10.90 10.03
N ASN A 398 -8.11 10.17 8.94
CA ASN A 398 -7.27 10.13 7.75
C ASN A 398 -7.50 11.31 6.78
N GLN A 399 -8.67 11.95 6.81
CA GLN A 399 -8.98 13.12 5.98
C GLN A 399 -8.43 14.39 6.63
#